data_AF-A0A063ZD31-F1
#
_entry.id   AF-A0A063ZD31-F1
#
_cell.length_a   1.000
_cell.length_b   1.000
_cell.length_c   1.000
_cell.angle_alpha   90.00
_cell.angle_beta   90.00
_cell.angle_gamma   90.00
#
_symmetry.space_group_name_H-M   'P 1'
#
loop_
_entity.id
_entity.type
_entity.pdbx_description
1 polymer ?
#
loop_
_entity_poly.entity_id
_entity_poly.type
_entity_poly.pdbx_seq_one_letter_code
_entity_poly.pdbx_strand_id
1 'polypeptide(L)'
;MHDGEESLALGESKIQKRRSDALRNSLDSINRFHDPTGDTKTRHELTVAADNLSSNLSEPELDKLRNLLKEGEKSYKQVHPIFAAYDESWILDVQADAQDEDEIRELICEKIDNSGVNEYIFDKLEEDEYKKLKKYELIFFLLPLEDADSFREQLQHELYPYINS
;
A
#
# COMPACT_ATOMS: atom_id res chain seq x y z
N MET A 1 -14.20 9.60 7.56
CA MET A 1 -14.92 9.95 6.32
C MET A 1 -13.89 10.31 5.27
N HIS A 2 -14.07 9.87 4.03
CA HIS A 2 -13.29 10.30 2.86
C HIS A 2 -14.28 10.97 1.89
N ASP A 3 -14.00 12.20 1.45
CA ASP A 3 -14.91 13.01 0.62
C ASP A 3 -16.36 13.12 1.13
N GLY A 4 -16.55 13.08 2.45
CA GLY A 4 -17.88 13.16 3.08
C GLY A 4 -18.62 11.82 3.20
N GLU A 5 -18.04 10.72 2.73
CA GLU A 5 -18.61 9.38 2.85
C GLU A 5 -17.96 8.59 4.00
N GLU A 6 -18.71 7.70 4.66
CA GLU A 6 -18.11 6.73 5.57
C GLU A 6 -17.22 5.79 4.76
N SER A 7 -15.97 5.60 5.20
CA SER A 7 -14.99 4.86 4.42
C SER A 7 -14.09 4.04 5.32
N LEU A 8 -13.69 2.88 4.82
CA LEU A 8 -12.69 2.01 5.44
C LEU A 8 -11.45 1.98 4.56
N ALA A 9 -10.35 2.52 5.09
CA ALA A 9 -9.06 2.47 4.44
C ALA A 9 -8.27 1.25 4.94
N LEU A 10 -7.88 0.36 4.02
CA LEU A 10 -7.01 -0.78 4.30
C LEU A 10 -5.75 -0.62 3.46
N GLY A 11 -4.68 -0.20 4.15
CA GLY A 11 -3.43 0.19 3.52
C GLY A 11 -2.50 -0.98 3.29
N GLU A 12 -1.87 -1.02 2.13
CA GLU A 12 -0.85 -2.01 1.78
C GLU A 12 0.50 -1.34 1.52
N SER A 13 1.57 -1.97 1.98
CA SER A 13 2.94 -1.52 1.73
C SER A 13 3.75 -2.59 1.02
N LYS A 14 4.47 -2.19 -0.03
CA LYS A 14 5.43 -3.03 -0.78
C LYS A 14 6.72 -2.26 -1.00
N ILE A 15 7.82 -2.84 -0.50
CA ILE A 15 9.18 -2.35 -0.72
C ILE A 15 9.90 -3.39 -1.57
N GLN A 16 10.07 -3.13 -2.86
CA GLN A 16 10.57 -4.11 -3.84
C GLN A 16 11.72 -3.53 -4.66
N LYS A 17 12.57 -4.37 -5.23
CA LYS A 17 13.64 -3.90 -6.12
C LYS A 17 13.16 -3.33 -7.46
N ARG A 18 11.97 -3.72 -7.91
CA ARG A 18 11.40 -3.26 -9.19
C ARG A 18 10.04 -2.62 -8.98
N ARG A 19 9.81 -1.49 -9.66
CA ARG A 19 8.52 -0.79 -9.67
C ARG A 19 7.36 -1.71 -10.06
N SER A 20 7.50 -2.48 -11.14
CA SER A 20 6.47 -3.42 -11.61
C SER A 20 6.10 -4.47 -10.56
N ASP A 21 7.09 -4.93 -9.79
CA ASP A 21 6.89 -5.92 -8.74
C ASP A 21 6.20 -5.28 -7.53
N ALA A 22 6.56 -4.05 -7.15
CA ALA A 22 5.85 -3.30 -6.11
C ALA A 22 4.37 -3.13 -6.45
N LEU A 23 4.06 -2.72 -7.68
CA LEU A 23 2.69 -2.49 -8.13
C LEU A 23 1.90 -3.80 -8.27
N ARG A 24 2.44 -4.81 -8.95
CA ARG A 24 1.77 -6.11 -9.14
C ARG A 24 1.52 -6.79 -7.80
N ASN A 25 2.53 -6.87 -6.93
CA ASN A 25 2.39 -7.55 -5.65
C ASN A 25 1.38 -6.84 -4.73
N SER A 26 1.21 -5.52 -4.86
CA SER A 26 0.13 -4.77 -4.19
C SER A 26 -1.24 -5.20 -4.70
N LEU A 27 -1.44 -5.22 -6.02
CA LEU A 27 -2.69 -5.67 -6.63
C LEU A 27 -3.00 -7.12 -6.23
N ASP A 28 -2.03 -8.04 -6.27
CA ASP A 28 -2.19 -9.43 -5.82
C ASP A 28 -2.62 -9.51 -4.35
N SER A 29 -2.04 -8.67 -3.49
CA SER A 29 -2.41 -8.62 -2.08
C SER A 29 -3.85 -8.19 -1.89
N ILE A 30 -4.27 -7.12 -2.54
CA ILE A 30 -5.65 -6.63 -2.48
C ILE A 30 -6.61 -7.65 -3.09
N ASN A 31 -6.23 -8.27 -4.21
CA ASN A 31 -7.05 -9.27 -4.89
C ASN A 31 -7.33 -10.48 -4.01
N ARG A 32 -6.29 -10.99 -3.34
CA ARG A 32 -6.39 -12.09 -2.37
C ARG A 32 -7.19 -11.71 -1.14
N PHE A 33 -7.05 -10.48 -0.66
CA PHE A 33 -7.83 -10.00 0.48
C PHE A 33 -9.34 -10.09 0.20
N HIS A 34 -9.74 -9.84 -1.05
CA HIS A 34 -11.14 -9.91 -1.52
C HIS A 34 -11.50 -11.23 -2.22
N ASP A 35 -10.70 -12.30 -2.07
CA ASP A 35 -11.08 -13.63 -2.56
C ASP A 35 -11.81 -14.43 -1.46
N PRO A 36 -12.80 -15.28 -1.81
CA PRO A 36 -13.54 -16.07 -0.82
C PRO A 36 -12.66 -17.02 0.01
N THR A 37 -11.55 -17.49 -0.57
CA THR A 37 -10.52 -18.30 0.12
C THR A 37 -9.57 -17.44 0.96
N GLY A 38 -9.48 -16.14 0.64
CA GLY A 38 -8.78 -15.12 1.40
C GLY A 38 -9.39 -14.89 2.77
N ASP A 39 -10.71 -15.05 2.95
CA ASP A 39 -11.40 -14.79 4.23
C ASP A 39 -10.76 -15.54 5.42
N THR A 40 -10.25 -16.76 5.23
CA THR A 40 -9.56 -17.49 6.32
C THR A 40 -8.18 -16.89 6.65
N LYS A 41 -7.41 -16.49 5.63
CA LYS A 41 -6.09 -15.89 5.81
C LYS A 41 -6.20 -14.45 6.33
N THR A 42 -7.13 -13.69 5.78
CA THR A 42 -7.53 -12.35 6.22
C THR A 42 -7.98 -12.41 7.68
N ARG A 43 -8.83 -13.36 8.09
CA ARG A 43 -9.18 -13.55 9.50
C ARG A 43 -7.96 -13.79 10.38
N HIS A 44 -7.02 -14.63 9.93
CA HIS A 44 -5.80 -14.89 10.67
C HIS A 44 -4.92 -13.63 10.80
N GLU A 45 -4.70 -12.88 9.71
CA GLU A 45 -3.94 -11.63 9.70
C GLU A 45 -4.60 -10.56 10.57
N LEU A 46 -5.92 -10.48 10.58
CA LEU A 46 -6.68 -9.57 11.44
C LEU A 46 -6.67 -9.99 12.90
N THR A 47 -6.68 -11.28 13.20
CA THR A 47 -6.48 -11.78 14.56
C THR A 47 -5.08 -11.43 15.05
N VAL A 48 -4.04 -11.66 14.23
CA VAL A 48 -2.66 -11.28 14.58
C VAL A 48 -2.52 -9.77 14.74
N ALA A 49 -3.16 -8.97 13.88
CA ALA A 49 -3.18 -7.53 14.00
C ALA A 49 -3.91 -7.09 15.29
N ALA A 50 -5.06 -7.68 15.60
CA ALA A 50 -5.81 -7.41 16.83
C ALA A 50 -5.02 -7.77 18.10
N ASP A 51 -4.32 -8.90 18.11
CA ASP A 51 -3.49 -9.33 19.23
C ASP A 51 -2.34 -8.34 19.49
N ASN A 52 -1.78 -7.75 18.44
CA ASN A 52 -0.73 -6.71 18.52
C ASN A 52 -1.29 -5.29 18.74
N LEU A 53 -2.53 -5.00 18.36
CA LEU A 53 -3.24 -3.72 18.56
C LEU A 53 -3.90 -3.59 19.94
N SER A 54 -3.90 -4.65 20.74
CA SER A 54 -4.72 -4.81 21.96
C SER A 54 -4.53 -3.74 23.04
N SER A 55 -3.49 -2.91 22.98
CA SER A 55 -3.32 -1.76 23.89
C SER A 55 -4.09 -0.50 23.46
N ASN A 56 -4.49 -0.38 22.19
CA ASN A 56 -5.04 0.85 21.62
C ASN A 56 -6.50 0.74 21.14
N LEU A 57 -7.08 -0.46 21.14
CA LEU A 57 -8.46 -0.71 20.68
C LEU A 57 -9.25 -1.47 21.75
N SER A 58 -10.45 -1.00 22.03
CA SER A 58 -11.43 -1.67 22.89
C SER A 58 -12.10 -2.85 22.16
N GLU A 59 -12.64 -3.82 22.90
CA GLU A 59 -13.34 -4.96 22.27
C GLU A 59 -14.50 -4.58 21.33
N PRO A 60 -15.31 -3.55 21.64
CA PRO A 60 -16.31 -3.05 20.68
C PRO A 60 -15.71 -2.56 19.35
N GLU A 61 -14.50 -1.99 19.38
CA GLU A 61 -13.80 -1.54 18.17
C GLU A 61 -13.24 -2.71 17.38
N LEU A 62 -12.76 -3.76 18.07
CA LEU A 62 -12.34 -5.01 17.46
C LEU A 62 -13.51 -5.75 16.81
N ASP A 63 -14.66 -5.81 17.47
CA ASP A 63 -15.87 -6.41 16.88
C ASP A 63 -16.42 -5.58 15.71
N LYS A 64 -16.31 -4.25 15.77
CA LYS A 64 -16.62 -3.38 14.64
C LYS A 64 -15.69 -3.69 13.46
N LEU A 65 -14.37 -3.76 13.68
CA LEU A 65 -13.39 -4.15 12.66
C LEU A 65 -13.71 -5.53 12.07
N ARG A 66 -13.95 -6.54 12.90
CA ARG A 66 -14.32 -7.89 12.45
C ARG A 66 -15.56 -7.90 11.58
N ASN A 67 -16.58 -7.13 11.93
CA ASN A 67 -17.81 -7.03 11.13
C ASN A 67 -17.61 -6.23 9.84
N LEU A 68 -16.74 -5.22 9.86
CA LEU A 68 -16.36 -4.46 8.66
C LEU A 68 -15.52 -5.28 7.66
N LEU A 69 -14.96 -6.40 8.08
CA LEU A 69 -14.05 -7.19 7.26
C LEU A 69 -14.72 -8.44 6.68
N LYS A 70 -15.88 -8.84 7.22
CA LYS A 70 -16.75 -9.87 6.63
C LYS A 70 -17.37 -9.37 5.31
N GLU A 71 -17.54 -10.28 4.35
CA GLU A 71 -18.27 -9.99 3.11
C GLU A 71 -19.76 -9.75 3.40
N GLY A 72 -20.32 -8.70 2.79
CA GLY A 72 -21.70 -8.24 2.93
C GLY A 72 -21.93 -6.95 2.17
N GLU A 73 -23.17 -6.46 2.12
CA GLU A 73 -23.49 -5.15 1.56
C GLU A 73 -22.95 -4.07 2.49
N LYS A 74 -21.76 -3.56 2.17
CA LYS A 74 -21.04 -2.59 2.98
C LYS A 74 -21.57 -1.19 2.66
N SER A 75 -22.07 -0.48 3.67
CA SER A 75 -22.55 0.90 3.53
C SER A 75 -21.45 1.95 3.38
N TYR A 76 -20.19 1.52 3.36
CA TYR A 76 -19.00 2.38 3.38
C TYR A 76 -18.12 2.12 2.15
N LYS A 77 -17.51 3.19 1.66
CA LYS A 77 -16.51 3.14 0.57
C LYS A 77 -15.27 2.40 1.06
N GLN A 78 -14.79 1.42 0.30
CA GLN A 78 -13.51 0.77 0.61
C GLN A 78 -12.41 1.45 -0.20
N VAL A 79 -11.38 1.91 0.52
CA VAL A 79 -10.22 2.61 -0.03
C VAL A 79 -8.99 1.77 0.25
N HIS A 80 -8.13 1.60 -0.74
CA HIS A 80 -6.84 0.92 -0.59
C HIS A 80 -5.70 1.91 -0.87
N PRO A 81 -5.20 2.57 0.19
CA PRO A 81 -3.90 3.22 0.15
C PRO A 81 -2.80 2.19 -0.14
N ILE A 82 -1.93 2.46 -1.10
CA ILE A 82 -0.88 1.56 -1.53
C ILE A 82 0.43 2.31 -1.51
N PHE A 83 1.30 1.98 -0.56
CA PHE A 83 2.66 2.48 -0.51
C PHE A 83 3.58 1.54 -1.31
N ALA A 84 4.09 2.04 -2.43
CA ALA A 84 4.97 1.28 -3.32
C ALA A 84 6.34 1.95 -3.40
N ALA A 85 7.30 1.40 -2.66
CA ALA A 85 8.68 1.84 -2.67
C ALA A 85 9.54 0.91 -3.52
N TYR A 86 10.43 1.49 -4.33
CA TYR A 86 11.24 0.73 -5.28
C TYR A 86 12.54 1.39 -5.69
N ASP A 87 13.54 0.57 -6.04
CA ASP A 87 14.80 1.08 -6.60
C ASP A 87 14.56 1.78 -7.93
N GLU A 88 15.22 2.92 -8.10
CA GLU A 88 15.12 3.68 -9.31
C GLU A 88 16.39 4.51 -9.54
N SER A 89 17.18 4.10 -10.54
CA SER A 89 18.55 4.61 -10.73
C SER A 89 18.62 6.12 -11.00
N TRP A 90 17.59 6.70 -11.61
CA TRP A 90 17.58 8.14 -11.93
C TRP A 90 17.45 9.03 -10.69
N ILE A 91 17.15 8.47 -9.51
CA ILE A 91 17.06 9.25 -8.27
C ILE A 91 18.39 9.91 -7.92
N LEU A 92 19.51 9.25 -8.26
CA LEU A 92 20.86 9.78 -8.06
C LEU A 92 21.12 10.98 -8.97
N ASP A 93 20.65 10.91 -10.21
CA ASP A 93 20.75 12.02 -11.17
C ASP A 93 19.93 13.21 -10.68
N VAL A 94 18.69 12.98 -10.21
CA VAL A 94 17.83 14.03 -9.66
C VAL A 94 18.46 14.70 -8.44
N GLN A 95 19.06 13.93 -7.53
CA GLN A 95 19.74 14.47 -6.35
C GLN A 95 21.01 15.26 -6.70
N ALA A 96 21.69 14.92 -7.80
CA ALA A 96 22.89 15.61 -8.25
C ALA A 96 22.59 16.91 -9.00
N ASP A 97 21.49 16.94 -9.77
CA ASP A 97 21.13 18.07 -10.62
C ASP A 97 20.37 19.18 -9.85
N ALA A 98 19.57 18.80 -8.86
CA ALA A 98 18.74 19.74 -8.12
C ALA A 98 19.55 20.67 -7.21
N GLN A 99 19.14 21.94 -7.15
CA GLN A 99 19.75 22.98 -6.32
C GLN A 99 19.15 23.03 -4.91
N ASP A 100 17.90 22.62 -4.76
CA ASP A 100 17.16 22.60 -3.50
C ASP A 100 16.11 21.49 -3.42
N GLU A 101 15.45 21.38 -2.25
CA GLU A 101 14.45 20.35 -1.97
C GLU A 101 13.19 20.48 -2.83
N ASP A 102 12.80 21.71 -3.19
CA ASP A 102 11.60 21.93 -4.00
C ASP A 102 11.85 21.46 -5.44
N GLU A 103 13.04 21.71 -5.99
CA GLU A 103 13.45 21.21 -7.29
C GLU A 103 13.56 19.67 -7.32
N ILE A 104 14.07 19.04 -6.26
CA ILE A 104 14.04 17.56 -6.13
C ILE A 104 12.60 17.05 -6.22
N ARG A 105 11.68 17.68 -5.51
CA ARG A 105 10.26 17.27 -5.48
C ARG A 105 9.63 17.40 -6.88
N GLU A 106 9.86 18.52 -7.56
CA GLU A 106 9.36 18.75 -8.92
C GLU A 106 9.89 17.71 -9.91
N LEU A 107 11.20 17.44 -9.90
CA LEU A 107 11.83 16.45 -10.77
C LEU A 107 11.34 15.03 -10.50
N ILE A 108 11.17 14.64 -9.23
CA ILE A 108 10.59 13.34 -8.87
C ILE A 108 9.16 13.22 -9.39
N CYS A 109 8.33 14.25 -9.19
CA CYS A 109 6.96 14.28 -9.69
C CYS A 109 6.92 14.12 -11.21
N GLU A 110 7.73 14.88 -11.94
CA GLU A 110 7.82 14.78 -13.40
C GLU A 110 8.23 13.37 -13.85
N LYS A 111 9.23 12.77 -13.20
CA LYS A 111 9.68 11.40 -13.53
C LYS A 111 8.58 10.37 -13.26
N ILE A 112 7.83 10.52 -12.18
CA ILE A 112 6.71 9.64 -11.84
C ILE A 112 5.56 9.81 -12.83
N ASP A 113 5.18 11.04 -13.18
CA ASP A 113 4.09 11.31 -14.11
C ASP A 113 4.38 10.73 -15.50
N ASN A 114 5.65 10.75 -15.91
CA ASN A 114 6.11 10.18 -17.18
C ASN A 114 6.52 8.69 -17.11
N SER A 115 6.33 8.04 -15.97
CA SER A 115 6.85 6.67 -15.73
C SER A 115 6.01 5.55 -16.36
N GLY A 116 4.84 5.87 -16.91
CA GLY A 116 3.90 4.88 -17.45
C GLY A 116 3.14 4.08 -16.37
N VAL A 117 3.21 4.50 -15.11
CA VAL A 117 2.56 3.78 -13.99
C VAL A 117 1.04 3.76 -14.13
N ASN A 118 0.44 4.87 -14.55
CA ASN A 118 -1.01 4.94 -14.73
C ASN A 118 -1.47 3.94 -15.79
N GLU A 119 -0.83 3.94 -16.95
CA GLU A 119 -1.09 3.01 -18.05
C GLU A 119 -0.92 1.57 -17.59
N TYR A 120 0.18 1.26 -16.90
CA TYR A 120 0.42 -0.07 -16.34
C TYR A 120 -0.69 -0.52 -15.38
N ILE A 121 -1.14 0.36 -14.47
CA ILE A 121 -2.21 0.04 -13.53
C ILE A 121 -3.55 -0.12 -14.24
N PHE A 122 -3.90 0.77 -15.17
CA PHE A 122 -5.14 0.65 -15.93
C PHE A 122 -5.18 -0.63 -16.75
N ASP A 123 -4.09 -0.97 -17.46
CA ASP A 123 -3.98 -2.22 -18.21
C ASP A 123 -4.14 -3.44 -17.30
N LYS A 124 -3.49 -3.42 -16.12
CA LYS A 124 -3.64 -4.50 -15.13
C LYS A 124 -5.08 -4.64 -14.66
N LEU A 125 -5.78 -3.53 -14.41
CA LEU A 125 -7.17 -3.57 -13.97
C LEU A 125 -8.13 -4.11 -15.05
N GLU A 126 -7.76 -4.10 -16.33
CA GLU A 126 -8.53 -4.75 -17.40
C GLU A 126 -8.38 -6.28 -17.42
N GLU A 127 -7.34 -6.84 -16.82
CA GLU A 127 -7.14 -8.29 -16.73
C GLU A 127 -8.22 -8.93 -15.83
N ASP A 128 -8.75 -10.08 -16.24
CA ASP A 128 -9.84 -10.77 -15.52
C ASP A 128 -9.51 -11.03 -14.04
N GLU A 129 -8.24 -11.25 -13.73
CA GLU A 129 -7.73 -11.45 -12.38
C GLU A 129 -8.00 -10.24 -11.47
N TYR A 130 -7.81 -9.01 -11.97
CA TYR A 130 -7.88 -7.78 -11.16
C TYR A 130 -9.14 -6.96 -11.42
N LYS A 131 -9.95 -7.34 -12.41
CA LYS A 131 -11.16 -6.59 -12.83
C LYS A 131 -12.11 -6.27 -11.69
N LYS A 132 -12.22 -7.14 -10.68
CA LYS A 132 -13.06 -6.92 -9.48
C LYS A 132 -12.56 -5.76 -8.61
N LEU A 133 -11.29 -5.36 -8.73
CA LEU A 133 -10.70 -4.27 -7.94
C LEU A 133 -11.16 -2.89 -8.37
N LYS A 134 -11.68 -2.74 -9.61
CA LYS A 134 -12.18 -1.47 -10.14
C LYS A 134 -13.33 -0.85 -9.34
N LYS A 135 -14.03 -1.64 -8.51
CA LYS A 135 -15.10 -1.15 -7.64
C LYS A 135 -14.57 -0.47 -6.37
N TYR A 136 -13.27 -0.55 -6.11
CA TYR A 136 -12.61 0.05 -4.96
C TYR A 136 -11.80 1.28 -5.38
N GLU A 137 -11.60 2.20 -4.45
CA GLU A 137 -10.70 3.32 -4.66
C GLU A 137 -9.27 2.89 -4.35
N LEU A 138 -8.39 2.92 -5.34
CA LEU A 138 -6.97 2.57 -5.18
C LEU A 138 -6.15 3.86 -5.21
N ILE A 139 -5.37 4.12 -4.16
CA ILE A 139 -4.55 5.33 -4.04
C ILE A 139 -3.09 4.91 -3.94
N PHE A 140 -2.28 5.19 -4.97
CA PHE A 140 -0.87 4.81 -5.01
C PHE A 140 0.03 5.94 -4.53
N PHE A 141 0.79 5.68 -3.46
CA PHE A 141 1.90 6.48 -2.97
C PHE A 141 3.19 5.86 -3.49
N LEU A 142 3.79 6.47 -4.50
CA LEU A 142 4.98 5.98 -5.17
C LEU A 142 6.23 6.60 -4.52
N LEU A 143 7.16 5.75 -4.08
CA LEU A 143 8.42 6.18 -3.50
C LEU A 143 9.61 5.57 -4.25
N PRO A 144 10.15 6.25 -5.27
CA PRO A 144 11.42 5.85 -5.87
C PRO A 144 12.55 6.05 -4.86
N LEU A 145 13.48 5.10 -4.80
CA LEU A 145 14.58 5.03 -3.85
C LEU A 145 15.89 4.72 -4.58
N GLU A 146 17.01 5.10 -3.98
CA GLU A 146 18.33 4.66 -4.43
C GLU A 146 18.50 3.16 -4.13
N ASP A 147 18.16 2.77 -2.91
CA ASP A 147 18.22 1.38 -2.45
C ASP A 147 17.06 1.05 -1.49
N ALA A 148 16.11 0.29 -2.01
CA ALA A 148 14.94 -0.21 -1.29
C ALA A 148 15.29 -1.25 -0.22
N ASP A 149 16.41 -1.97 -0.34
CA ASP A 149 16.83 -2.91 0.71
C ASP A 149 17.37 -2.14 1.92
N SER A 150 18.26 -1.17 1.71
CA SER A 150 18.73 -0.29 2.77
C SER A 150 17.57 0.45 3.45
N PHE A 151 16.62 1.00 2.67
CA PHE A 151 15.43 1.63 3.23
C PHE A 151 14.59 0.65 4.07
N ARG A 152 14.41 -0.60 3.61
CA ARG A 152 13.67 -1.63 4.35
C ARG A 152 14.35 -1.95 5.67
N GLU A 153 15.66 -2.11 5.69
CA GLU A 153 16.45 -2.40 6.88
C GLU A 153 16.35 -1.25 7.90
N GLN A 154 16.50 0.00 7.44
CA GLN A 154 16.35 1.18 8.28
C GLN A 154 14.94 1.29 8.85
N LEU A 155 13.91 1.10 8.01
CA LEU A 155 12.52 1.13 8.47
C LEU A 155 12.23 0.03 9.50
N GLN A 156 12.75 -1.18 9.30
CA GLN A 156 12.62 -2.26 10.27
C GLN A 156 13.31 -1.95 11.59
N HIS A 157 14.50 -1.34 11.54
CA HIS A 157 15.22 -0.91 12.72
C HIS A 157 14.42 0.13 13.53
N GLU A 158 13.87 1.14 12.86
CA GLU A 158 13.07 2.19 13.52
C GLU A 158 11.74 1.67 14.09
N LEU A 159 11.11 0.70 13.42
CA LEU A 159 9.86 0.10 13.89
C LEU A 159 10.07 -0.92 15.03
N TYR A 160 11.20 -1.62 15.03
CA TYR A 160 11.52 -2.65 16.01
C TYR A 160 12.93 -2.46 16.62
N PRO A 161 13.16 -1.35 17.34
CA PRO A 161 14.51 -0.97 17.78
C PRO A 161 15.16 -1.95 18.79
N TYR A 162 14.42 -2.91 19.35
CA TYR A 162 14.86 -3.74 20.47
C TYR A 162 14.91 -5.25 20.23
N ILE A 163 14.79 -5.74 18.98
CA ILE A 163 14.81 -7.20 18.72
C ILE A 163 16.25 -7.79 18.66
N ASN A 164 17.29 -6.94 18.58
CA ASN A 164 18.70 -7.37 18.54
C ASN A 164 19.52 -6.87 19.74
N SER A 165 19.06 -7.13 20.97
CA SER A 165 19.85 -6.94 22.20
C SER A 165 19.82 -8.17 23.09
#